data_AF-A0A6T1D799-F1
#
_entry.id   AF-A0A6T1D799-F1
#
_cell.length_a   1.000
_cell.length_b   1.000
_cell.length_c   1.000
_cell.angle_alpha   90.00
_cell.angle_beta   90.00
_cell.angle_gamma   90.00
#
_symmetry.space_group_name_H-M   'P 1'
#
loop_
_entity.id
_entity.type
_entity.pdbx_description
1 polymer ?
#
loop_
_entity_poly.entity_id
_entity_poly.type
_entity_poly.pdbx_seq_one_letter_code
_entity_poly.pdbx_strand_id
1 'polypeptide(L)'
;DVVVAQARSGRANMSSDWGDEALEKCKHWLVLEALCFVVPKADPTQTAKDKLGVHTAGDIVVGDGVKVDGVQWLRIDWKGREAYILIDGKAVGVNRKFLEPVPG
;
A
#
# COMPACT_ATOMS: atom_id res chain seq x y z
N ASP A 1 -22.22 -20.80 42.39
CA ASP A 1 -20.98 -20.36 41.74
C ASP A 1 -21.20 -20.13 40.25
N VAL A 2 -21.26 -18.86 39.83
CA VAL A 2 -21.29 -18.47 38.42
C VAL A 2 -20.02 -17.66 38.17
N VAL A 3 -19.07 -18.24 37.45
CA VAL A 3 -17.82 -17.56 37.09
C VAL A 3 -18.14 -16.58 35.96
N VAL A 4 -18.23 -15.29 36.31
CA VAL A 4 -18.34 -14.19 35.36
C VAL A 4 -16.98 -14.02 34.68
N ALA A 5 -16.85 -14.50 33.44
CA ALA A 5 -15.71 -14.19 32.59
C ALA A 5 -15.76 -12.69 32.22
N GLN A 6 -14.94 -11.88 32.89
CA GLN A 6 -14.71 -10.51 32.50
C GLN A 6 -13.99 -10.47 31.15
N ALA A 7 -14.71 -10.07 30.11
CA ALA A 7 -14.13 -9.71 28.83
C ALA A 7 -13.16 -8.54 29.04
N ARG A 8 -11.86 -8.82 28.99
CA ARG A 8 -10.81 -7.80 28.93
C ARG A 8 -11.07 -6.96 27.68
N SER A 9 -11.33 -5.67 27.86
CA SER A 9 -11.34 -4.70 26.77
C SER A 9 -9.93 -4.56 26.22
N GLY A 10 -9.58 -5.45 25.30
CA GLY A 10 -8.44 -5.23 24.42
C GLY A 10 -8.77 -4.02 23.55
N ARG A 11 -8.20 -2.86 23.88
CA ARG A 11 -7.97 -1.82 22.87
C ARG A 11 -7.30 -2.53 21.70
N ALA A 12 -8.02 -2.64 20.58
CA ALA A 12 -7.47 -3.15 19.34
C ALA A 12 -6.30 -2.23 18.97
N ASN A 13 -5.11 -2.68 19.32
CA ASN A 13 -3.88 -2.16 18.77
C ASN A 13 -3.90 -2.60 17.30
N MET A 14 -4.60 -1.85 16.45
CA MET A 14 -4.53 -2.02 15.01
C MET A 14 -3.11 -1.61 14.61
N SER A 15 -2.17 -2.54 14.77
CA SER A 15 -0.88 -2.46 14.13
C SER A 15 -1.14 -2.25 12.65
N SER A 16 -0.61 -1.16 12.13
CA SER A 16 -0.61 -0.74 10.74
C SER A 16 0.08 -1.72 9.78
N ASP A 17 0.25 -3.00 10.14
CA ASP A 17 0.71 -4.06 9.26
C ASP A 17 -0.52 -4.66 8.57
N TRP A 18 -0.90 -4.06 7.45
CA TRP A 18 -1.68 -4.81 6.46
C TRP A 18 -0.78 -5.98 6.05
N GLY A 19 -1.04 -7.17 6.59
CA GLY A 19 -0.26 -8.37 6.27
C GLY A 19 -0.32 -8.68 4.77
N ASP A 20 0.44 -9.67 4.33
CA ASP A 20 0.46 -10.12 2.93
C ASP A 20 -0.97 -10.39 2.38
N GLU A 21 -1.95 -10.66 3.25
CA GLU A 21 -3.37 -10.77 2.93
C GLU A 21 -3.98 -9.55 2.21
N ALA A 22 -3.60 -8.32 2.56
CA ALA A 22 -4.12 -7.14 1.89
C ALA A 22 -3.58 -7.01 0.46
N LEU A 23 -2.34 -7.45 0.23
CA LEU A 23 -1.77 -7.49 -1.13
C LEU A 23 -2.57 -8.44 -2.02
N GLU A 24 -3.02 -9.57 -1.46
CA GLU A 24 -3.79 -10.58 -2.18
C GLU A 24 -5.25 -10.17 -2.43
N LYS A 25 -5.91 -9.56 -1.44
CA LYS A 25 -7.36 -9.38 -1.43
C LYS A 25 -7.83 -7.99 -1.87
N CYS A 26 -7.03 -6.95 -1.68
CA CYS A 26 -7.46 -5.58 -1.94
C CYS A 26 -7.15 -5.15 -3.38
N LYS A 27 -8.19 -4.66 -4.08
CA LYS A 27 -8.05 -4.10 -5.43
C LYS A 27 -8.10 -2.58 -5.46
N HIS A 28 -8.65 -1.96 -4.43
CA HIS A 28 -8.73 -0.51 -4.30
C HIS A 28 -7.75 -0.02 -3.26
N TRP A 29 -7.02 1.04 -3.59
CA TRP A 29 -5.96 1.60 -2.75
C TRP A 29 -6.08 3.12 -2.69
N LEU A 30 -6.23 3.66 -1.48
CA LEU A 30 -6.26 5.09 -1.20
C LEU A 30 -4.85 5.64 -1.19
N VAL A 31 -4.63 6.71 -1.94
CA VAL A 31 -3.38 7.47 -1.92
C VAL A 31 -3.37 8.39 -0.71
N LEU A 32 -2.36 8.21 0.15
CA LEU A 32 -2.21 8.96 1.40
C LEU A 32 -1.33 10.20 1.25
N GLU A 33 -0.34 10.13 0.36
CA GLU A 33 0.71 11.13 0.23
C GLU A 33 0.43 12.10 -0.91
N ALA A 34 0.91 13.34 -0.77
CA ALA A 34 0.64 14.42 -1.73
C ALA A 34 1.05 14.05 -3.16
N LEU A 35 2.11 13.24 -3.32
CA LEU A 35 2.56 12.71 -4.60
C LEU A 35 2.98 11.25 -4.45
N CYS A 36 2.29 10.36 -5.16
CA CYS A 36 2.70 8.97 -5.37
C CYS A 36 3.10 8.77 -6.83
N PHE A 37 4.34 8.34 -7.06
CA PHE A 37 4.86 8.19 -8.41
C PHE A 37 4.45 6.85 -9.01
N VAL A 38 3.99 6.92 -10.26
CA VAL A 38 3.82 5.74 -11.12
C VAL A 38 5.13 5.52 -11.85
N VAL A 39 5.77 4.38 -11.64
CA VAL A 39 7.09 4.05 -12.21
C VAL A 39 7.00 2.84 -13.15
N PRO A 40 7.86 2.74 -14.18
CA PRO A 40 7.78 1.68 -15.18
C PRO A 40 8.24 0.31 -14.66
N LYS A 41 8.91 0.24 -13.50
CA LYS A 41 9.48 -0.97 -12.92
C LYS A 41 9.31 -0.97 -11.40
N ALA A 42 9.32 -2.14 -10.78
CA ALA A 42 9.30 -2.29 -9.32
C ALA A 42 10.72 -2.10 -8.71
N ASP A 43 11.32 -0.91 -8.92
CA ASP A 43 12.64 -0.55 -8.40
C ASP A 43 12.52 0.67 -7.48
N PRO A 44 12.82 0.53 -6.16
CA PRO A 44 12.65 1.60 -5.18
C PRO A 44 13.69 2.72 -5.33
N THR A 45 14.74 2.52 -6.12
CA THR A 45 15.78 3.52 -6.38
C THR A 45 15.41 4.51 -7.48
N GLN A 46 14.32 4.26 -8.22
CA GLN A 46 13.80 5.15 -9.25
C GLN A 46 13.37 6.50 -8.67
N THR A 47 13.61 7.56 -9.45
CA THR A 47 13.38 8.93 -9.02
C THR A 47 12.18 9.56 -9.73
N ALA A 48 11.82 10.79 -9.34
CA ALA A 48 10.78 11.57 -10.02
C ALA A 48 11.03 11.81 -11.52
N LYS A 49 12.26 11.60 -12.02
CA LYS A 49 12.60 11.74 -13.45
C LYS A 49 12.17 10.51 -14.26
N ASP A 50 12.07 9.36 -13.61
CA ASP A 50 11.74 8.07 -14.22
C ASP A 50 10.23 7.80 -14.22
N LYS A 51 9.45 8.68 -13.59
CA LYS A 51 8.01 8.51 -13.43
C LYS A 51 7.26 8.60 -14.77
N LEU A 52 6.24 7.77 -14.89
CA LEU A 52 5.26 7.78 -15.96
C LEU A 52 4.08 8.71 -15.69
N GLY A 53 3.85 9.04 -14.42
CA GLY A 53 2.70 9.78 -13.93
C GLY A 53 2.75 9.95 -12.41
N VAL A 54 1.70 10.59 -11.88
CA VAL A 54 1.50 10.80 -10.45
C VAL A 54 0.05 10.57 -10.09
N HIS A 55 -0.17 10.04 -8.90
CA HIS A 55 -1.43 10.14 -8.17
C HIS A 55 -1.26 11.05 -6.97
N THR A 56 -2.35 11.68 -6.55
CA THR A 56 -2.36 12.64 -5.43
C THR A 56 -3.19 12.12 -4.27
N ALA A 57 -2.95 12.66 -3.08
CA ALA A 57 -3.69 12.29 -1.88
C ALA A 57 -5.22 12.37 -2.11
N GLY A 58 -5.93 11.32 -1.70
CA GLY A 58 -7.38 11.17 -1.91
C GLY A 58 -7.77 10.37 -3.15
N ASP A 59 -6.84 10.13 -4.10
CA ASP A 59 -7.12 9.27 -5.25
C ASP A 59 -7.34 7.82 -4.80
N ILE A 60 -8.28 7.14 -5.46
CA ILE A 60 -8.43 5.69 -5.37
C ILE A 60 -7.80 5.07 -6.62
N VAL A 61 -6.76 4.27 -6.41
CA VAL A 61 -6.05 3.55 -7.47
C VAL A 61 -6.49 2.09 -7.46
N VAL A 62 -6.74 1.54 -8.64
CA VAL A 62 -7.07 0.13 -8.82
C VAL A 62 -5.84 -0.64 -9.24
N GLY A 63 -5.50 -1.71 -8.52
CA GLY A 63 -4.34 -2.54 -8.83
C GLY A 63 -4.21 -3.78 -7.96
N ASP A 64 -3.19 -4.58 -8.26
CA ASP A 64 -2.82 -5.76 -7.49
C ASP A 64 -1.67 -5.42 -6.55
N GLY A 65 -1.83 -5.68 -5.26
CA GLY A 65 -0.68 -5.66 -4.35
C GLY A 65 0.27 -6.81 -4.67
N VAL A 66 1.55 -6.50 -4.83
CA VAL A 66 2.60 -7.48 -5.13
C VAL A 66 3.82 -7.21 -4.27
N LYS A 67 4.62 -8.26 -4.02
CA LYS A 67 5.89 -8.16 -3.33
C LYS A 67 7.01 -8.51 -4.31
N VAL A 68 7.90 -7.56 -4.58
CA VAL A 68 9.05 -7.72 -5.48
C VAL A 68 10.30 -7.41 -4.67
N ASP A 69 11.21 -8.38 -4.58
CA ASP A 69 12.46 -8.29 -3.80
C ASP A 69 12.26 -7.83 -2.36
N GLY A 70 11.16 -8.28 -1.74
CA GLY A 70 10.80 -7.93 -0.36
C GLY A 70 10.11 -6.58 -0.20
N VAL A 71 9.95 -5.80 -1.27
CA VAL A 71 9.31 -4.49 -1.30
C VAL A 71 7.85 -4.61 -1.75
N GLN A 72 6.95 -3.90 -1.07
CA GLN A 72 5.52 -3.89 -1.39
C GLN A 72 5.21 -2.85 -2.47
N TRP A 73 4.60 -3.30 -3.55
CA TRP A 73 4.21 -2.49 -4.70
C TRP A 73 2.75 -2.70 -5.05
N LEU A 74 2.11 -1.65 -5.55
CA LEU A 74 0.84 -1.76 -6.24
C LEU A 74 1.13 -1.84 -7.73
N ARG A 75 0.85 -2.99 -8.33
CA ARG A 75 0.91 -3.19 -9.78
C ARG A 75 -0.38 -2.69 -10.42
N ILE A 76 -0.26 -1.83 -11.41
CA ILE A 76 -1.38 -1.19 -12.10
C ILE A 76 -1.23 -1.29 -13.63
N ASP A 77 -2.34 -1.16 -14.36
CA ASP A 77 -2.29 -0.79 -15.77
C ASP A 77 -2.26 0.74 -15.89
N TRP A 78 -1.19 1.26 -16.49
CA TRP A 78 -1.05 2.68 -16.76
C TRP A 78 -0.95 2.95 -18.26
N LYS A 79 -2.11 3.20 -18.88
CA LYS A 79 -2.25 3.47 -20.32
C LYS A 79 -1.84 2.28 -21.19
N GLY A 80 -2.30 1.08 -20.82
CA GLY A 80 -2.05 -0.16 -21.59
C GLY A 80 -0.65 -0.74 -21.40
N ARG A 81 0.04 -0.36 -20.32
CA ARG A 81 1.31 -0.96 -19.92
C ARG A 81 1.33 -1.17 -18.41
N GLU A 82 2.02 -2.22 -17.99
CA GLU A 82 2.28 -2.50 -16.60
C GLU A 82 3.12 -1.37 -15.98
N ALA A 83 2.72 -0.92 -14.79
CA ALA A 83 3.43 0.06 -13.99
C ALA A 83 3.25 -0.23 -12.50
N TYR A 84 4.05 0.45 -11.68
CA TYR A 84 4.10 0.19 -10.25
C TYR A 84 4.01 1.48 -9.45
N ILE A 85 3.39 1.41 -8.28
CA ILE A 85 3.40 2.46 -7.25
C ILE A 85 3.92 1.83 -5.97
N LEU A 86 4.85 2.50 -5.29
CA LEU A 86 5.38 2.01 -4.02
C LEU A 86 4.29 2.10 -2.94
N ILE A 87 4.02 1.00 -2.22
CA ILE A 87 2.98 0.97 -1.16
C ILE A 87 3.52 1.54 0.15
N ASP A 88 4.73 1.12 0.54
CA ASP A 88 5.39 1.54 1.78
C ASP A 88 6.79 2.11 1.51
N GLY A 89 7.19 3.11 2.29
CA GLY A 89 8.49 3.76 2.17
C GLY A 89 9.65 3.02 2.82
N LYS A 90 9.45 1.84 3.43
CA LYS A 90 10.50 1.17 4.21
C LYS A 90 11.70 0.85 3.32
N ALA A 91 11.44 0.45 2.07
CA ALA A 91 12.47 0.15 1.07
C ALA A 91 13.35 1.35 0.68
N VAL A 92 12.85 2.58 0.86
CA VAL A 92 13.58 3.82 0.57
C VAL A 92 14.04 4.54 1.85
N GLY A 93 14.05 3.82 2.99
CA GLY A 93 14.49 4.35 4.27
C GLY A 93 13.50 5.32 4.94
N VAL A 94 12.24 5.32 4.51
CA VAL A 94 11.19 6.20 5.05
C VAL A 94 10.14 5.38 5.80
N ASN A 95 9.93 5.69 7.08
CA ASN A 95 8.94 4.97 7.88
C ASN A 95 7.52 5.55 7.73
N ARG A 96 6.97 5.52 6.50
CA ARG A 96 5.58 5.95 6.21
C ARG A 96 4.98 5.14 5.07
N LYS A 97 3.65 5.15 5.00
CA LYS A 97 2.87 4.51 3.92
C LYS A 97 2.54 5.54 2.84
N PHE A 98 2.52 5.09 1.59
CA PHE A 98 2.06 5.88 0.45
C PHE A 98 0.63 5.53 0.08
N LEU A 99 0.26 4.26 0.27
CA LEU A 99 -1.04 3.72 -0.07
C LEU A 99 -1.67 2.97 1.12
N GLU A 100 -2.99 3.00 1.18
CA GLU A 100 -3.79 2.23 2.13
C GLU A 100 -4.83 1.39 1.39
N PRO A 101 -4.90 0.07 1.61
CA PRO A 101 -5.95 -0.75 1.01
C PRO A 101 -7.32 -0.31 1.53
N VAL A 102 -8.29 -0.25 0.62
CA VAL A 102 -9.68 0.09 0.94
C VAL A 102 -10.58 -1.09 0.56
N PRO A 103 -11.53 -1.50 1.41
CA PRO A 103 -12.56 -2.45 1.02
C PRO A 103 -13.28 -1.95 -0.24
N GLY A 104 -13.45 -2.86 -1.21
CA GLY A 104 -14.26 -2.62 -2.42
C GLY A 104 -15.73 -2.93 -2.19
#